data_AF-A0A950MX41-F1
#
_entry.id   AF-A0A950MX41-F1
#
_cell.length_a   1.000
_cell.length_b   1.000
_cell.length_c   1.000
_cell.angle_alpha   90.00
_cell.angle_beta   90.00
_cell.angle_gamma   90.00
#
_symmetry.space_group_name_H-M   'P 1'
#
loop_
_entity.id
_entity.type
_entity.pdbx_description
1 polymer ?
#
loop_
_entity_poly.entity_id
_entity_poly.type
_entity_poly.pdbx_seq_one_letter_code
_entity_poly.pdbx_strand_id
1 'polypeptide(L)' 'MPAKKRPQPPQPRTWRVSLIKNRMEFVGRVQAVDKASAELVAASQFELKDHERTRLFIEEASP' A
#
# COMPACT_ATOMS: atom_id res chain seq x y z
N MET A 1 -33.52 3.62 -18.52
CA MET A 1 -33.10 3.44 -17.12
C MET A 1 -31.59 3.21 -17.12
N PRO A 2 -30.75 4.13 -16.62
CA PRO A 2 -29.30 3.94 -16.65
C PRO A 2 -28.93 2.79 -15.72
N ALA A 3 -28.17 1.82 -16.25
CA ALA A 3 -27.67 0.69 -15.49
C ALA A 3 -26.82 1.23 -14.32
N LYS A 4 -27.33 1.07 -13.09
CA LYS A 4 -26.59 1.31 -11.85
C LYS A 4 -25.32 0.46 -11.93
N LYS A 5 -24.18 1.11 -12.17
CA LYS A 5 -22.85 0.50 -12.06
C LYS A 5 -22.81 -0.17 -10.68
N ARG A 6 -22.85 -1.51 -10.66
CA ARG A 6 -22.57 -2.27 -9.43
C ARG A 6 -21.22 -1.76 -8.92
N PRO A 7 -21.05 -1.48 -7.62
CA PRO A 7 -19.74 -1.16 -7.09
C PRO A 7 -18.86 -2.37 -7.43
N GLN A 8 -17.94 -2.19 -8.37
CA GLN A 8 -16.93 -3.19 -8.65
C GLN A 8 -16.20 -3.41 -7.32
N PRO A 9 -15.98 -4.67 -6.89
CA PRO A 9 -15.13 -4.91 -5.74
C PRO A 9 -13.82 -4.14 -5.97
N PRO A 10 -13.33 -3.38 -4.98
CA PRO A 10 -12.16 -2.54 -5.16
C PRO A 10 -11.03 -3.47 -5.64
N GLN A 11 -10.61 -3.27 -6.88
CA GLN A 11 -9.56 -4.10 -7.45
C GLN A 11 -8.29 -3.84 -6.64
N PRO A 12 -7.60 -4.88 -6.15
CA PRO A 12 -6.38 -4.70 -5.38
C PRO A 12 -5.38 -3.96 -6.28
N ARG A 13 -5.00 -2.77 -5.85
CA ARG A 13 -4.00 -1.96 -6.53
C ARG A 13 -2.63 -2.39 -6.04
N THR A 14 -1.63 -2.25 -6.91
CA THR A 14 -0.24 -2.44 -6.49
C THR A 14 0.22 -1.16 -5.82
N TRP A 15 0.75 -1.29 -4.61
CA TRP A 15 1.29 -0.18 -3.84
C TRP A 15 2.79 -0.37 -3.70
N ARG A 16 3.53 0.71 -3.97
CA ARG A 16 4.96 0.80 -3.72
C ARG A 16 5.19 1.16 -2.27
N VAL A 17 5.90 0.30 -1.56
CA VAL A 17 6.28 0.49 -0.17
C VAL A 17 7.74 0.92 -0.13
N SER A 18 7.96 2.11 0.43
CA SER A 18 9.29 2.64 0.69
C SER A 18 9.39 3.04 2.15
N LEU A 19 10.56 2.94 2.74
CA LEU A 19 10.82 3.35 4.10
C LEU A 19 11.69 4.60 4.12
N ILE A 20 11.28 5.59 4.90
CA ILE A 20 12.04 6.82 5.07
C ILE A 20 13.05 6.58 6.21
N LYS A 21 14.28 6.18 5.87
CA LYS A 21 15.41 6.14 6.81
C LYS A 21 16.26 7.41 6.64
N ASN A 22 17.51 7.28 6.19
CA ASN A 22 18.36 8.41 5.77
C ASN A 22 18.05 8.88 4.35
N ARG A 23 17.57 7.97 3.51
CA ARG A 23 17.04 8.20 2.16
C ARG A 23 15.79 7.34 2.03
N MET A 24 14.94 7.68 1.07
CA MET A 24 13.77 6.88 0.74
C MET A 24 14.24 5.54 0.16
N GLU A 25 14.16 4.48 0.97
CA GLU A 25 14.60 3.13 0.61
C GLU A 25 13.40 2.33 0.16
N PHE A 26 13.43 1.83 -1.08
CA PHE A 26 12.36 0.99 -1.58
C PHE A 26 12.43 -0.38 -0.89
N VAL A 27 11.35 -0.77 -0.22
CA VAL A 27 11.26 -2.05 0.52
C VAL A 27 10.66 -3.12 -0.37
N GLY A 28 9.57 -2.79 -1.08
CA GLY A 28 8.87 -3.76 -1.91
C GLY A 28 7.53 -3.25 -2.42
N ARG A 29 6.76 -4.13 -3.05
CA ARG A 29 5.40 -3.83 -3.52
C ARG A 29 4.40 -4.74 -2.83
N VAL A 30 3.24 -4.19 -2.47
CA VAL A 30 2.13 -4.95 -1.87
C VAL A 30 0.87 -4.74 -2.66
N GLN A 31 0.00 -5.75 -2.68
CA GLN A 31 -1.32 -5.63 -3.27
C GLN A 31 -2.34 -5.35 -2.19
N ALA A 32 -3.08 -4.26 -2.34
CA ALA A 32 -4.12 -3.89 -1.40
C ALA A 32 -5.19 -3.03 -2.06
N VAL A 33 -6.39 -3.06 -1.49
CA VAL A 33 -7.54 -2.33 -2.02
C VAL A 33 -7.48 -0.83 -1.73
N ASP A 34 -6.74 -0.45 -0.68
CA ASP A 34 -6.57 0.92 -0.23
C ASP A 34 -5.21 1.11 0.47
N LYS A 35 -4.83 2.38 0.73
CA LYS A 35 -3.54 2.72 1.33
C LYS A 35 -3.39 2.22 2.76
N ALA A 36 -4.46 2.21 3.57
CA ALA A 36 -4.39 1.74 4.95
C ALA A 36 -4.21 0.21 5.00
N SER A 37 -4.94 -0.52 4.14
CA SER A 37 -4.72 -1.95 3.93
C SER A 37 -3.31 -2.23 3.42
N ALA A 38 -2.78 -1.40 2.49
CA ALA A 38 -1.41 -1.52 2.01
C ALA A 38 -0.40 -1.36 3.15
N GLU A 39 -0.63 -0.44 4.08
CA GLU A 39 0.24 -0.23 5.25
C GLU A 39 0.25 -1.41 6.20
N LEU A 40 -0.93 -1.96 6.49
CA LEU A 40 -1.05 -3.15 7.34
C LEU A 40 -0.38 -4.36 6.70
N VAL A 41 -0.63 -4.58 5.41
CA VAL A 41 -0.03 -5.68 4.63
C VAL A 41 1.48 -5.48 4.54
N ALA A 42 1.96 -4.28 4.27
CA ALA A 42 3.39 -3.96 4.22
C ALA A 42 4.06 -4.19 5.57
N ALA A 43 3.47 -3.68 6.65
CA ALA A 43 4.02 -3.86 7.98
C ALA A 43 4.06 -5.33 8.42
N SER A 44 3.06 -6.12 8.00
CA SER A 44 3.05 -7.57 8.25
C SER A 44 4.01 -8.34 7.35
N GLN A 45 4.12 -8.00 6.05
CA GLN A 45 4.99 -8.70 5.10
C GLN A 45 6.47 -8.39 5.31
N PHE A 46 6.79 -7.14 5.66
CA PHE A 46 8.16 -6.67 5.85
C PHE A 46 8.57 -6.64 7.33
N GLU A 47 7.75 -7.23 8.22
CA GLU A 47 8.00 -7.31 9.67
C GLU A 47 8.46 -5.98 10.28
N LEU A 48 7.79 -4.89 9.88
CA LEU A 48 8.22 -3.54 10.22
C LEU A 48 7.95 -3.26 11.69
N LYS A 49 8.98 -2.78 12.38
CA LYS A 49 8.88 -2.35 13.78
C LYS A 49 8.06 -1.06 13.90
N ASP A 50 7.54 -0.75 15.07
CA ASP A 50 6.68 0.44 15.30
C ASP A 50 7.31 1.77 14.83
N HIS A 51 8.63 1.90 14.95
CA HIS A 51 9.38 3.06 14.48
C HIS A 51 9.59 3.11 12.96
N GLU A 52 9.50 1.95 12.29
CA GLU A 52 9.55 1.85 10.83
C GLU A 52 8.17 2.07 10.23
N ARG A 53 7.11 1.61 10.91
CA ARG A 53 5.70 1.87 10.55
C ARG A 53 5.40 3.36 10.42
N THR A 54 5.88 4.17 11.35
CA THR A 54 5.72 5.64 11.30
C THR A 54 6.48 6.31 10.16
N ARG A 55 7.40 5.60 9.52
CA ARG A 55 8.25 6.06 8.41
C ARG A 55 7.93 5.34 7.10
N LEU A 56 6.83 4.60 7.06
CA LEU A 56 6.34 3.98 5.83
C LEU A 56 5.82 5.05 4.87
N PHE A 57 6.33 4.98 3.66
CA PHE A 57 5.82 5.74 2.54
C PHE A 57 5.20 4.78 1.54
N ILE A 58 3.89 4.92 1.37
CA ILE A 58 3.10 4.06 0.50
C ILE A 58 2.51 4.92 -0.60
N GLU A 59 2.87 4.57 -1.83
CA GLU A 59 2.43 5.25 -3.04
C GLU A 59 1.77 4.22 -3.96
N GLU A 60 0.74 4.62 -4.69
CA GLU A 60 0.14 3.75 -5.68
C GLU A 60 1.18 3.51 -6.79
N ALA A 61 1.59 2.25 -6.97
CA ALA A 61 2.44 1.86 -8.08
C ALA A 61 1.55 1.82 -9.33
N SER A 62 1.29 2.98 -9.91
CA SER A 62 0.69 3.05 -11.25
C SER A 62 1.59 2.26 -12.21
N PRO A 63 1.05 1.36 -13.02
CA PRO A 63 1.79 0.66 -14.05
C PRO A 63 2.37 1.63 -15.09
#